data_AF-M8CFD5-F1
#
_entry.id   AF-M8CFD5-F1
#
_cell.length_a   1.000
_cell.length_b   1.000
_cell.length_c   1.000
_cell.angle_alpha   90.00
_cell.angle_beta   90.00
_cell.angle_gamma   90.00
#
_symmetry.space_group_name_H-M   'P 1'
#
loop_
_entity.id
_entity.type
_entity.pdbx_description
1 polymer ?
#
loop_
_entity_poly.entity_id
_entity_poly.type
_entity_poly.pdbx_seq_one_letter_code
_entity_poly.pdbx_strand_id
1 'polypeptide(L)'
;MDLIINSRNRCIFGCSLSRLLSSLDGVIQNELAKREPSLYQWYSSNQNPLVVRTFVNTFENDRRFNSATAICSEGKPMDTSESDLSLLVLGLFCLAAITKLGSAKVSCQQFFSMVPDIIGRFLDMLLEFVPISKAYTLTKDIGLQREFLCNFGPRAAVPKFANDHGLEISFWIDLVQKQLLRALDREKIWSRLTTSETIEVLEKDLAIFGFFIALGRSTQVYLSSKSHTDSNDSINSIISPFSWRRCSWRSDPRLACAVEYTLALSGRSRYLIGGSVLYYPQLSSISSYQLYVEVVCEELEWLPFYYEDVPTAIVDTQGREEMPKRELISRVLNVCTYWMTSFIKYSSWLENPLNVKAARFLSKGHAMLSDCMTELDIAKNNMPKDRSFQETGVLVDATELASIDKT
;
A
#
# COMPACT_ATOMS: atom_id res chain seq x y z
N MET A 1 -24.72 -22.76 30.83
CA MET A 1 -24.65 -21.47 30.09
C MET A 1 -23.77 -21.76 28.90
N ASP A 2 -24.29 -22.60 28.01
CA ASP A 2 -23.49 -23.29 26.99
C ASP A 2 -24.27 -23.21 25.70
N LEU A 3 -23.93 -22.21 24.88
CA LEU A 3 -24.31 -22.15 23.49
C LEU A 3 -23.02 -22.06 22.69
N ILE A 4 -22.74 -23.18 22.03
CA ILE A 4 -21.53 -23.46 21.29
C ILE A 4 -21.50 -22.55 20.04
N ILE A 5 -20.64 -21.54 20.13
CA ILE A 5 -19.60 -21.20 19.14
C ILE A 5 -20.09 -20.97 17.69
N ASN A 6 -20.34 -19.68 17.40
CA ASN A 6 -19.64 -18.98 16.32
C ASN A 6 -18.70 -17.92 16.97
N SER A 7 -17.95 -18.38 18.00
CA SER A 7 -17.44 -17.56 19.12
C SER A 7 -16.15 -16.79 18.87
N ARG A 8 -15.40 -17.10 17.81
CA ARG A 8 -14.03 -16.60 17.66
C ARG A 8 -14.00 -15.09 17.43
N ASN A 9 -14.83 -14.58 16.53
CA ASN A 9 -14.86 -13.17 16.17
C ASN A 9 -15.47 -12.29 17.27
N ARG A 10 -16.55 -12.75 17.93
CA ARG A 10 -17.10 -12.06 19.12
C ARG A 10 -16.15 -12.10 20.32
N CYS A 11 -15.42 -13.19 20.53
CA CYS A 11 -14.41 -13.28 21.57
C CYS A 11 -13.21 -12.38 21.27
N ILE A 12 -12.73 -12.32 20.03
CA ILE A 12 -11.65 -11.40 19.60
C ILE A 12 -12.10 -9.94 19.73
N PHE A 13 -13.33 -9.62 19.33
CA PHE A 13 -13.95 -8.31 19.48
C PHE A 13 -14.02 -7.91 20.96
N GLY A 14 -14.59 -8.78 21.80
CA GLY A 14 -14.71 -8.58 23.25
C GLY A 14 -13.35 -8.45 23.94
N CYS A 15 -12.39 -9.32 23.62
CA CYS A 15 -11.03 -9.27 24.18
C CYS A 15 -10.30 -7.99 23.78
N SER A 16 -10.40 -7.57 22.52
CA SER A 16 -9.74 -6.35 22.00
C SER A 16 -10.31 -5.10 22.67
N LEU A 17 -11.64 -5.00 22.76
CA LEU A 17 -12.29 -3.88 23.42
C LEU A 17 -12.09 -3.88 24.94
N SER A 18 -12.09 -5.05 25.58
CA SER A 18 -11.81 -5.17 27.01
C SER A 18 -10.40 -4.68 27.36
N ARG A 19 -9.42 -4.91 26.49
CA ARG A 19 -8.06 -4.37 26.64
C ARG A 19 -7.99 -2.85 26.51
N LEU A 20 -8.77 -2.24 25.62
CA LEU A 20 -8.89 -0.77 25.57
C LEU A 20 -9.54 -0.23 26.82
N LEU A 21 -10.62 -0.89 27.25
CA LEU A 21 -11.41 -0.46 28.39
C LEU A 21 -10.57 -0.52 29.67
N SER A 22 -9.78 -1.57 29.88
CA SER A 22 -8.93 -1.69 31.09
C SER A 22 -7.86 -0.61 31.17
N SER A 23 -7.25 -0.23 30.04
CA SER A 23 -6.29 0.88 30.00
C SER A 23 -6.95 2.21 30.37
N LEU A 24 -8.19 2.44 29.93
CA LEU A 24 -8.90 3.68 30.23
C LEU A 24 -9.40 3.70 31.67
N ASP A 25 -9.93 2.57 32.15
CA ASP A 25 -10.48 2.41 33.49
C ASP A 25 -9.41 2.64 34.57
N GLY A 26 -8.19 2.12 34.36
CA GLY A 26 -7.07 2.39 35.26
C GLY A 26 -6.70 3.87 35.35
N VAL A 27 -6.79 4.63 34.25
CA VAL A 27 -6.54 6.09 34.26
C VAL A 27 -7.67 6.83 34.95
N ILE A 28 -8.93 6.49 34.67
CA ILE A 28 -10.10 7.09 35.31
C ILE A 28 -10.05 6.86 36.82
N GLN A 29 -9.75 5.63 37.24
CA GLN A 29 -9.62 5.27 38.66
C GLN A 29 -8.54 6.10 39.34
N ASN A 30 -7.36 6.22 38.74
CA ASN A 30 -6.25 6.99 39.29
C ASN A 30 -6.58 8.49 39.41
N GLU A 31 -7.19 9.10 38.40
CA GLU A 31 -7.53 10.53 38.41
C GLU A 31 -8.66 10.86 39.38
N LEU A 32 -9.67 9.99 39.51
CA LEU A 32 -10.75 10.18 40.49
C LEU A 32 -10.26 9.94 41.93
N ALA A 33 -9.45 8.90 42.15
CA ALA A 33 -8.90 8.59 43.46
C ALA A 33 -7.96 9.68 44.02
N LYS A 34 -7.22 10.39 43.14
CA LYS A 34 -6.42 11.57 43.52
C LYS A 34 -7.26 12.68 44.14
N ARG A 35 -8.53 12.81 43.73
CA ARG A 35 -9.45 13.82 44.27
C ARG A 35 -10.14 13.31 45.53
N GLU A 36 -10.76 12.13 45.43
CA GLU A 36 -11.41 11.48 46.57
C GLU A 36 -11.51 9.95 46.32
N PRO A 37 -11.09 9.10 47.28
CA PRO A 37 -11.09 7.63 47.10
C PRO A 37 -12.48 7.01 46.81
N SER A 38 -13.56 7.65 47.26
CA SER A 38 -14.95 7.17 47.12
C SER A 38 -15.56 7.49 45.74
N LEU A 39 -15.02 8.50 45.02
CA LEU A 39 -15.61 9.01 43.78
C LEU A 39 -15.60 7.98 42.66
N TYR A 40 -14.56 7.14 42.58
CA TYR A 40 -14.50 6.09 41.57
C TYR A 40 -15.63 5.07 41.76
N GLN A 41 -15.91 4.66 43.01
CA GLN A 41 -16.96 3.69 43.31
C GLN A 41 -18.35 4.23 42.95
N TRP A 42 -18.60 5.52 43.24
CA TRP A 42 -19.82 6.21 42.82
C TRP A 42 -19.92 6.34 41.29
N TYR A 43 -18.83 6.74 40.62
CA TYR A 43 -18.79 6.84 39.15
C TYR A 43 -19.10 5.49 38.50
N SER A 44 -18.42 4.43 38.92
CA SER A 44 -18.54 3.08 38.37
C SER A 44 -19.92 2.48 38.62
N SER A 45 -20.50 2.68 39.81
CA SER A 45 -21.79 2.07 40.19
C SER A 45 -23.01 2.87 39.72
N ASN A 46 -22.92 4.20 39.65
CA ASN A 46 -24.07 5.07 39.39
C ASN A 46 -23.97 5.78 38.04
N GLN A 47 -22.87 6.48 37.75
CA GLN A 47 -22.79 7.34 36.56
C GLN A 47 -22.50 6.56 35.27
N ASN A 48 -21.50 5.68 35.28
CA ASN A 48 -21.08 4.94 34.10
C ASN A 48 -22.24 4.11 33.50
N PRO A 49 -23.05 3.34 34.28
CA PRO A 49 -24.19 2.61 33.74
C PRO A 49 -25.27 3.52 33.14
N LEU A 50 -25.48 4.72 33.69
CA LEU A 50 -26.44 5.69 33.14
C LEU A 50 -25.98 6.24 31.79
N VAL A 51 -24.69 6.59 31.67
CA VAL A 51 -24.08 7.05 30.42
C VAL A 51 -24.14 5.94 29.38
N VAL A 52 -23.71 4.72 29.73
CA VAL A 52 -23.77 3.54 28.84
C VAL A 52 -25.19 3.30 28.36
N ARG A 53 -26.19 3.32 29.25
CA ARG A 53 -27.60 3.15 28.87
C ARG A 53 -28.06 4.22 27.88
N THR A 54 -27.66 5.47 28.09
CA THR A 54 -28.02 6.57 27.18
C THR A 54 -27.44 6.36 25.78
N PHE A 55 -26.18 5.93 25.70
CA PHE A 55 -25.55 5.57 24.42
C PHE A 55 -26.21 4.36 23.76
N VAL A 56 -26.44 3.29 24.50
CA VAL A 56 -27.13 2.07 23.99
C VAL A 56 -28.51 2.42 23.46
N ASN A 57 -29.32 3.17 24.20
CA ASN A 57 -30.63 3.64 23.75
C ASN A 57 -30.54 4.47 22.46
N THR A 58 -29.46 5.26 22.29
CA THR A 58 -29.26 6.04 21.05
C THR A 58 -29.05 5.12 19.85
N PHE A 59 -28.27 4.06 20.01
CA PHE A 59 -28.06 3.06 18.95
C PHE A 59 -29.32 2.22 18.69
N GLU A 60 -30.06 1.82 19.72
CA GLU A 60 -31.29 1.04 19.59
C GLU A 60 -32.43 1.82 18.90
N ASN A 61 -32.47 3.14 19.05
CA ASN A 61 -33.47 4.00 18.40
C ASN A 61 -33.12 4.36 16.95
N ASP A 62 -31.86 4.24 16.54
CA ASP A 62 -31.43 4.56 15.17
C ASP A 62 -31.51 3.32 14.29
N ARG A 63 -32.37 3.40 13.27
CA ARG A 63 -32.63 2.31 12.31
C ARG A 63 -31.38 1.75 11.65
N ARG A 64 -30.31 2.55 11.53
CA ARG A 64 -29.03 2.13 10.92
C ARG A 64 -28.29 1.07 11.73
N PHE A 65 -28.56 0.98 13.04
CA PHE A 65 -27.88 0.04 13.93
C PHE A 65 -28.78 -1.11 14.38
N ASN A 66 -30.04 -1.15 13.93
CA ASN A 66 -31.02 -2.19 14.30
C ASN A 66 -30.47 -3.62 14.13
N SER A 67 -29.75 -3.90 13.04
CA SER A 67 -29.17 -5.24 12.82
C SER A 67 -28.07 -5.59 13.83
N ALA A 68 -27.33 -4.60 14.33
CA ALA A 68 -26.31 -4.79 15.36
C ALA A 68 -26.91 -4.86 16.77
N THR A 69 -27.96 -4.08 17.05
CA THR A 69 -28.62 -3.98 18.37
C THR A 69 -29.67 -5.07 18.60
N ALA A 70 -30.25 -5.63 17.54
CA ALA A 70 -31.22 -6.74 17.63
C ALA A 70 -30.65 -7.98 18.32
N ILE A 71 -29.32 -8.19 18.25
CA ILE A 71 -28.60 -9.28 18.93
C ILE A 71 -28.81 -9.23 20.46
N CYS A 72 -29.01 -8.03 21.03
CA CYS A 72 -29.26 -7.85 22.46
C CYS A 72 -30.71 -8.15 22.86
N SER A 73 -31.64 -8.21 21.90
CA SER A 73 -33.08 -8.17 22.15
C SER A 73 -33.82 -9.51 22.09
N GLU A 74 -33.36 -10.51 21.31
CA GLU A 74 -34.13 -11.77 21.16
C GLU A 74 -33.27 -13.03 21.04
N GLY A 75 -33.67 -14.08 21.78
CA GLY A 75 -33.09 -15.43 21.77
C GLY A 75 -33.45 -16.28 20.55
N LYS A 76 -33.67 -15.68 19.38
CA LYS A 76 -33.85 -16.42 18.11
C LYS A 76 -32.54 -16.42 17.30
N PRO A 77 -32.18 -17.56 16.68
CA PRO A 77 -31.00 -17.63 15.82
C PRO A 77 -31.30 -16.84 14.53
N MET A 78 -30.73 -15.64 14.45
CA MET A 78 -30.63 -14.85 13.22
C MET A 78 -29.55 -15.45 12.32
N ASP A 79 -29.55 -15.11 11.02
CA ASP A 79 -28.37 -15.28 10.17
C ASP A 79 -27.18 -14.56 10.82
N THR A 80 -26.32 -15.33 11.49
CA THR A 80 -25.30 -14.80 12.39
C THR A 80 -24.32 -13.89 11.66
N SER A 81 -24.02 -14.16 10.39
CA SER A 81 -23.01 -13.42 9.61
C SER A 81 -23.38 -11.96 9.33
N GLU A 82 -24.65 -11.65 9.02
CA GLU A 82 -25.09 -10.28 8.74
C GLU A 82 -25.14 -9.43 10.02
N SER A 83 -25.58 -10.05 11.11
CA SER A 83 -25.57 -9.41 12.44
C SER A 83 -24.14 -9.17 12.96
N ASP A 84 -23.23 -10.12 12.75
CA ASP A 84 -21.82 -10.01 13.13
C ASP A 84 -21.09 -8.94 12.30
N LEU A 85 -21.35 -8.86 10.98
CA LEU A 85 -20.86 -7.79 10.13
C LEU A 85 -21.37 -6.42 10.59
N SER A 86 -22.65 -6.30 10.93
CA SER A 86 -23.24 -5.06 11.41
C SER A 86 -22.63 -4.60 12.73
N LEU A 87 -22.37 -5.54 13.65
CA LEU A 87 -21.70 -5.26 14.92
C LEU A 87 -20.23 -4.83 14.71
N LEU A 88 -19.52 -5.48 13.79
CA LEU A 88 -18.15 -5.13 13.43
C LEU A 88 -18.08 -3.71 12.83
N VAL A 89 -19.00 -3.38 11.91
CA VAL A 89 -19.11 -2.05 11.30
C VAL A 89 -19.44 -0.98 12.35
N LEU A 90 -20.33 -1.27 13.31
CA LEU A 90 -20.61 -0.38 14.44
C LEU A 90 -19.36 -0.17 15.31
N GLY A 91 -18.60 -1.24 15.58
CA GLY A 91 -17.33 -1.16 16.31
C GLY A 91 -16.31 -0.26 15.60
N LEU A 92 -16.15 -0.43 14.29
CA LEU A 92 -15.30 0.44 13.45
C LEU A 92 -15.78 1.89 13.46
N PHE A 93 -17.09 2.12 13.42
CA PHE A 93 -17.67 3.47 13.49
C PHE A 93 -17.34 4.16 14.82
N CYS A 94 -17.47 3.44 15.95
CA CYS A 94 -17.09 3.95 17.27
C CYS A 94 -15.59 4.25 17.36
N LEU A 95 -14.73 3.36 16.86
CA LEU A 95 -13.28 3.57 16.81
C LEU A 95 -12.92 4.78 15.93
N ALA A 96 -13.59 4.97 14.80
CA ALA A 96 -13.41 6.15 13.96
C ALA A 96 -13.80 7.45 14.67
N ALA A 97 -14.90 7.44 15.44
CA ALA A 97 -15.29 8.58 16.25
C ALA A 97 -14.26 8.90 17.33
N ILE A 98 -13.68 7.88 17.97
CA ILE A 98 -12.58 8.02 18.94
C ILE A 98 -11.34 8.61 18.28
N THR A 99 -10.94 8.11 17.11
CA THR A 99 -9.79 8.65 16.36
C THR A 99 -10.02 10.12 15.98
N LYS A 100 -11.22 10.48 15.53
CA LYS A 100 -11.60 11.87 15.18
C LYS A 100 -11.59 12.81 16.39
N LEU A 101 -11.93 12.30 17.59
CA LEU A 101 -11.89 13.08 18.83
C LEU A 101 -10.46 13.53 19.19
N GLY A 102 -9.47 12.70 18.84
CA GLY A 102 -8.05 13.00 19.01
C GLY A 102 -7.52 12.82 20.44
N SER A 103 -6.21 12.58 20.53
CA SER A 103 -5.52 12.23 21.79
C SER A 103 -5.54 13.33 22.86
N ALA A 104 -5.55 14.59 22.42
CA ALA A 104 -5.53 15.76 23.29
C ALA A 104 -6.77 15.87 24.21
N LYS A 105 -7.88 15.21 23.87
CA LYS A 105 -9.14 15.32 24.62
C LYS A 105 -9.29 14.28 25.74
N VAL A 106 -8.70 13.10 25.61
CA VAL A 106 -8.88 12.00 26.59
C VAL A 106 -7.69 11.88 27.55
N SER A 107 -6.57 12.57 27.28
CA SER A 107 -5.37 12.58 28.12
C SER A 107 -4.80 11.19 28.47
N CYS A 108 -5.16 10.15 27.71
CA CYS A 108 -4.71 8.77 27.91
C CYS A 108 -3.91 8.30 26.69
N GLN A 109 -2.57 8.40 26.78
CA GLN A 109 -1.68 8.04 25.69
C GLN A 109 -1.71 6.54 25.37
N GLN A 110 -1.79 5.69 26.39
CA GLN A 110 -1.83 4.24 26.22
C GLN A 110 -3.10 3.75 25.53
N PHE A 111 -4.23 4.40 25.77
CA PHE A 111 -5.47 4.12 25.06
C PHE A 111 -5.32 4.45 23.56
N PHE A 112 -4.85 5.66 23.24
CA PHE A 112 -4.71 6.09 21.84
C PHE A 112 -3.63 5.32 21.07
N SER A 113 -2.57 4.82 21.72
CA SER A 113 -1.57 3.99 21.04
C SER A 113 -2.09 2.62 20.64
N MET A 114 -3.12 2.11 21.33
CA MET A 114 -3.74 0.81 21.02
C MET A 114 -4.87 0.89 19.99
N VAL A 115 -5.44 2.07 19.75
CA VAL A 115 -6.57 2.26 18.82
C VAL A 115 -6.23 1.81 17.38
N PRO A 116 -5.11 2.22 16.75
CA PRO A 116 -4.79 1.80 15.38
C PRO A 116 -4.65 0.28 15.23
N ASP A 117 -4.02 -0.38 16.20
CA ASP A 117 -3.84 -1.85 16.23
C ASP A 117 -5.18 -2.59 16.31
N ILE A 118 -6.16 -2.02 17.03
CA ILE A 118 -7.50 -2.59 17.13
C ILE A 118 -8.33 -2.33 15.88
N ILE A 119 -8.20 -1.13 15.29
CA ILE A 119 -8.76 -0.85 13.96
C ILE A 119 -8.23 -1.87 12.96
N GLY A 120 -6.92 -2.11 12.91
CA GLY A 120 -6.30 -3.11 12.03
C GLY A 120 -6.91 -4.50 12.21
N ARG A 121 -7.02 -5.00 13.45
CA ARG A 121 -7.69 -6.30 13.72
C ARG A 121 -9.15 -6.35 13.26
N PHE A 122 -9.90 -5.25 13.43
CA PHE A 122 -11.29 -5.20 13.01
C PHE A 122 -11.41 -5.14 11.49
N LEU A 123 -10.49 -4.45 10.82
CA LEU A 123 -10.38 -4.42 9.38
C LEU A 123 -10.04 -5.81 8.82
N ASP A 124 -9.10 -6.54 9.44
CA ASP A 124 -8.75 -7.91 9.02
C ASP A 124 -9.96 -8.83 9.09
N MET A 125 -10.71 -8.74 10.20
CA MET A 125 -11.96 -9.47 10.38
C MET A 125 -13.03 -9.05 9.36
N LEU A 126 -13.07 -7.78 8.95
CA LEU A 126 -14.03 -7.28 7.96
C LEU A 126 -13.85 -8.00 6.61
N LEU A 127 -12.60 -8.31 6.23
CA LEU A 127 -12.30 -9.04 5.00
C LEU A 127 -12.71 -10.52 5.04
N GLU A 128 -13.03 -11.08 6.21
CA GLU A 128 -13.65 -12.41 6.31
C GLU A 128 -15.12 -12.38 5.87
N PHE A 129 -15.78 -11.22 5.92
CA PHE A 129 -17.21 -11.06 5.61
C PHE A 129 -17.48 -10.42 4.25
N VAL A 130 -16.58 -9.55 3.77
CA VAL A 130 -16.80 -8.79 2.53
C VAL A 130 -15.53 -8.72 1.67
N PRO A 131 -15.66 -8.64 0.33
CA PRO A 131 -14.51 -8.45 -0.55
C PRO A 131 -13.84 -7.09 -0.32
N ILE A 132 -12.56 -6.99 -0.70
CA ILE A 132 -11.71 -5.83 -0.42
C ILE A 132 -12.28 -4.50 -0.95
N SER A 133 -12.95 -4.52 -2.10
CA SER A 133 -13.58 -3.34 -2.70
C SER A 133 -14.76 -2.81 -1.87
N LYS A 134 -15.58 -3.72 -1.32
CA LYS A 134 -16.69 -3.38 -0.44
C LYS A 134 -16.17 -2.91 0.92
N ALA A 135 -15.13 -3.56 1.45
CA ALA A 135 -14.46 -3.11 2.68
C ALA A 135 -13.91 -1.69 2.55
N TYR A 136 -13.23 -1.36 1.44
CA TYR A 136 -12.73 -0.01 1.17
C TYR A 136 -13.85 1.04 1.15
N THR A 137 -15.00 0.71 0.54
CA THR A 137 -16.14 1.63 0.46
C THR A 137 -16.71 1.90 1.86
N LEU A 138 -16.92 0.85 2.65
CA LEU A 138 -17.41 0.97 4.03
C LEU A 138 -16.45 1.81 4.90
N THR A 139 -15.15 1.54 4.85
CA THR A 139 -14.17 2.27 5.65
C THR A 139 -14.03 3.72 5.21
N LYS A 140 -14.12 3.99 3.91
CA LYS A 140 -14.14 5.35 3.38
C LYS A 140 -15.34 6.14 3.91
N ASP A 141 -16.53 5.56 3.93
CA ASP A 141 -17.76 6.23 4.41
C ASP A 141 -17.70 6.54 5.91
N ILE A 142 -17.07 5.65 6.69
CA ILE A 142 -16.84 5.84 8.14
C ILE A 142 -15.75 6.90 8.40
N GLY A 143 -14.85 7.12 7.44
CA GLY A 143 -13.70 8.01 7.55
C GLY A 143 -12.44 7.33 8.08
N LEU A 144 -12.29 6.02 7.85
CA LEU A 144 -11.11 5.19 8.14
C LEU A 144 -10.32 4.84 6.86
N GLN A 145 -10.36 5.72 5.85
CA GLN A 145 -9.71 5.45 4.57
C GLN A 145 -8.19 5.28 4.73
N ARG A 146 -7.54 6.13 5.54
CA ARG A 146 -6.09 6.07 5.75
C ARG A 146 -5.69 4.77 6.45
N GLU A 147 -6.42 4.39 7.48
CA GLU A 147 -6.21 3.18 8.27
C GLU A 147 -6.38 1.93 7.40
N PHE A 148 -7.38 1.92 6.51
CA PHE A 148 -7.53 0.87 5.51
C PHE A 148 -6.31 0.75 4.59
N LEU A 149 -5.83 1.87 4.05
CA LEU A 149 -4.67 1.90 3.16
C LEU A 149 -3.39 1.46 3.88
N CYS A 150 -3.18 1.90 5.12
CA CYS A 150 -2.02 1.49 5.92
C CYS A 150 -2.07 -0.02 6.26
N ASN A 151 -3.26 -0.57 6.57
CA ASN A 151 -3.40 -1.97 6.95
C ASN A 151 -3.27 -2.92 5.75
N PHE A 152 -3.87 -2.56 4.61
CA PHE A 152 -3.96 -3.45 3.45
C PHE A 152 -3.09 -3.07 2.27
N GLY A 153 -2.55 -1.85 2.23
CA GLY A 153 -1.61 -1.39 1.20
C GLY A 153 -0.44 -2.35 0.96
N PRO A 154 0.17 -2.94 2.01
CA PRO A 154 1.15 -4.00 1.85
C PRO A 154 0.76 -5.16 0.95
N ARG A 155 -0.51 -5.56 0.96
CA ARG A 155 -1.00 -6.67 0.14
C ARG A 155 -0.90 -6.38 -1.35
N ALA A 156 -1.03 -5.10 -1.74
CA ALA A 156 -0.91 -4.67 -3.12
C ALA A 156 0.52 -4.84 -3.67
N ALA A 157 1.52 -4.72 -2.79
CA ALA A 157 2.93 -4.77 -3.16
C ALA A 157 3.51 -6.20 -3.25
N VAL A 158 2.83 -7.21 -2.70
CA VAL A 158 3.28 -8.59 -2.76
C VAL A 158 2.95 -9.19 -4.13
N PRO A 159 3.94 -9.55 -4.96
CA PRO A 159 3.69 -10.22 -6.22
C PRO A 159 3.15 -11.63 -5.94
N LYS A 160 1.87 -11.89 -6.26
CA LYS A 160 1.26 -13.21 -6.12
C LYS A 160 0.87 -13.74 -7.49
N PHE A 161 1.53 -14.81 -7.92
CA PHE A 161 1.36 -15.42 -9.25
C PHE A 161 0.15 -16.37 -9.37
N ALA A 162 -0.88 -16.26 -8.51
CA ALA A 162 -2.03 -17.17 -8.51
C ALA A 162 -3.31 -16.56 -9.13
N ASN A 163 -4.12 -17.41 -9.77
CA ASN A 163 -5.22 -17.03 -10.67
C ASN A 163 -6.40 -16.27 -10.02
N ASP A 164 -6.62 -16.40 -8.70
CA ASP A 164 -7.74 -15.73 -8.00
C ASP A 164 -7.48 -14.26 -7.64
N HIS A 165 -6.27 -13.73 -7.90
CA HIS A 165 -5.87 -12.38 -7.49
C HIS A 165 -6.17 -11.27 -8.52
N GLY A 166 -6.68 -11.61 -9.72
CA GLY A 166 -6.96 -10.60 -10.75
C GLY A 166 -7.95 -9.52 -10.28
N LEU A 167 -8.94 -9.90 -9.48
CA LEU A 167 -9.93 -8.97 -8.91
C LEU A 167 -9.32 -8.04 -7.84
N GLU A 168 -8.36 -8.53 -7.06
CA GLU A 168 -7.69 -7.70 -6.04
C GLU A 168 -6.68 -6.74 -6.66
N ILE A 169 -5.87 -7.21 -7.62
CA ILE A 169 -4.89 -6.35 -8.32
C ILE A 169 -5.61 -5.27 -9.15
N SER A 170 -6.69 -5.63 -9.85
CA SER A 170 -7.50 -4.63 -10.58
C SER A 170 -8.11 -3.59 -9.64
N PHE A 171 -8.58 -4.00 -8.45
CA PHE A 171 -9.01 -3.06 -7.42
C PHE A 171 -7.90 -2.10 -7.00
N TRP A 172 -6.69 -2.60 -6.72
CA TRP A 172 -5.57 -1.75 -6.31
C TRP A 172 -5.14 -0.76 -7.41
N ILE A 173 -5.10 -1.21 -8.66
CA ILE A 173 -4.77 -0.35 -9.81
C ILE A 173 -5.83 0.73 -9.98
N ASP A 174 -7.12 0.37 -9.98
CA ASP A 174 -8.23 1.34 -10.09
C ASP A 174 -8.20 2.36 -8.94
N LEU A 175 -7.89 1.91 -7.72
CA LEU A 175 -7.78 2.77 -6.55
C LEU A 175 -6.63 3.78 -6.69
N VAL A 176 -5.44 3.30 -7.03
CA VAL A 176 -4.24 4.14 -7.26
C VAL A 176 -4.51 5.16 -8.35
N GLN A 177 -5.07 4.72 -9.48
CA GLN A 177 -5.43 5.57 -10.61
C GLN A 177 -6.39 6.69 -10.19
N LYS A 178 -7.46 6.36 -9.46
CA LYS A 178 -8.43 7.34 -8.94
C LYS A 178 -7.83 8.30 -7.91
N GLN A 179 -6.93 7.82 -7.04
CA GLN A 179 -6.27 8.68 -6.04
C GLN A 179 -5.33 9.67 -6.71
N LEU A 180 -4.44 9.21 -7.59
CA LEU A 180 -3.52 10.06 -8.33
C LEU A 180 -4.29 11.08 -9.18
N LEU A 181 -5.34 10.66 -9.87
CA LEU A 181 -6.18 11.58 -10.65
C LEU A 181 -6.72 12.72 -9.78
N ARG A 182 -7.29 12.41 -8.61
CA ARG A 182 -7.81 13.42 -7.67
C ARG A 182 -6.73 14.35 -7.14
N ALA A 183 -5.53 13.81 -6.86
CA ALA A 183 -4.43 14.62 -6.37
C ALA A 183 -3.88 15.56 -7.43
N LEU A 184 -3.74 15.07 -8.67
CA LEU A 184 -3.28 15.88 -9.81
C LEU A 184 -4.27 16.99 -10.16
N ASP A 185 -5.58 16.72 -10.03
CA ASP A 185 -6.63 17.73 -10.17
C ASP A 185 -6.61 18.76 -9.03
N ARG A 186 -6.48 18.30 -7.77
CA ARG A 186 -6.37 19.17 -6.59
C ARG A 186 -5.24 20.19 -6.73
N GLU A 187 -4.08 19.75 -7.21
CA GLU A 187 -2.89 20.59 -7.39
C GLU A 187 -2.81 21.27 -8.76
N LYS A 188 -3.80 21.03 -9.63
CA LYS A 188 -3.92 21.57 -10.99
C LYS A 188 -2.64 21.38 -11.81
N ILE A 189 -2.03 20.20 -11.73
CA ILE A 189 -0.77 19.90 -12.43
C ILE A 189 -0.94 20.06 -13.94
N TRP A 190 -2.08 19.63 -14.48
CA TRP A 190 -2.40 19.72 -15.90
C TRP A 190 -2.48 21.17 -16.40
N SER A 191 -2.90 22.14 -15.58
CA SER A 191 -3.04 23.55 -16.01
C SER A 191 -1.71 24.24 -16.26
N ARG A 192 -0.61 23.61 -15.84
CA ARG A 192 0.76 24.09 -16.06
C ARG A 192 1.37 23.55 -17.36
N LEU A 193 0.64 22.68 -18.07
CA LEU A 193 1.09 22.04 -19.29
C LEU A 193 0.35 22.63 -20.50
N THR A 194 1.10 23.05 -21.50
CA THR A 194 0.57 23.47 -22.79
C THR A 194 0.58 22.28 -23.76
N THR A 195 -0.51 21.53 -23.79
CA THR A 195 -0.66 20.35 -24.67
C THR A 195 -1.87 20.50 -25.60
N SER A 196 -1.81 19.83 -26.74
CA SER A 196 -2.90 19.77 -27.73
C SER A 196 -3.92 18.66 -27.43
N GLU A 197 -3.70 17.89 -26.37
CA GLU A 197 -4.54 16.76 -25.97
C GLU A 197 -5.70 17.22 -25.08
N THR A 198 -6.76 16.42 -25.01
CA THR A 198 -7.85 16.69 -24.09
C THR A 198 -7.36 16.51 -22.66
N ILE A 199 -7.91 17.32 -21.74
CA ILE A 199 -7.54 17.29 -20.32
C ILE A 199 -7.71 15.88 -19.75
N GLU A 200 -8.80 15.19 -20.10
CA GLU A 200 -9.08 13.83 -19.62
C GLU A 200 -8.02 12.79 -20.02
N VAL A 201 -7.41 12.92 -21.20
CA VAL A 201 -6.35 12.01 -21.67
C VAL A 201 -5.04 12.32 -20.96
N LEU A 202 -4.71 13.62 -20.88
CA LEU A 202 -3.51 14.10 -20.19
C LEU A 202 -3.51 13.66 -18.71
N GLU A 203 -4.61 13.81 -18.00
CA GLU A 203 -4.72 13.45 -16.59
C GLU A 203 -4.53 11.95 -16.34
N LYS A 204 -5.07 11.10 -17.21
CA LYS A 204 -4.89 9.64 -17.13
C LYS A 204 -3.45 9.23 -17.41
N ASP A 205 -2.83 9.81 -18.44
CA ASP A 205 -1.43 9.61 -18.75
C ASP A 205 -0.54 10.02 -17.56
N LEU A 206 -0.77 11.21 -16.99
CA LEU A 206 -0.03 11.69 -15.82
C LEU A 206 -0.24 10.80 -14.61
N ALA A 207 -1.44 10.31 -14.32
CA ALA A 207 -1.63 9.40 -13.20
C ALA A 207 -0.84 8.08 -13.39
N ILE A 208 -0.80 7.51 -14.60
CA ILE A 208 0.02 6.32 -14.88
C ILE A 208 1.51 6.65 -14.73
N PHE A 209 2.00 7.73 -15.34
CA PHE A 209 3.39 8.12 -15.18
C PHE A 209 3.77 8.39 -13.72
N GLY A 210 2.86 9.01 -12.96
CA GLY A 210 3.06 9.38 -11.56
C GLY A 210 3.31 8.16 -10.69
N PHE A 211 2.56 7.09 -10.94
CA PHE A 211 2.79 5.81 -10.29
C PHE A 211 4.20 5.27 -10.55
N PHE A 212 4.63 5.26 -11.81
CA PHE A 212 5.97 4.74 -12.16
C PHE A 212 7.11 5.66 -11.72
N ILE A 213 6.87 6.96 -11.56
CA ILE A 213 7.78 7.88 -10.89
C ILE A 213 7.96 7.47 -9.44
N ALA A 214 6.86 7.27 -8.70
CA ALA A 214 6.91 6.86 -7.29
C ALA A 214 7.60 5.50 -7.13
N LEU A 215 7.30 4.53 -8.01
CA LEU A 215 7.99 3.24 -8.05
C LEU A 215 9.50 3.43 -8.31
N GLY A 216 9.88 4.20 -9.34
CA GLY A 216 11.28 4.44 -9.67
C GLY A 216 12.06 5.16 -8.55
N ARG A 217 11.43 6.10 -7.85
CA ARG A 217 12.00 6.77 -6.66
C ARG A 217 12.17 5.79 -5.50
N SER A 218 11.18 4.95 -5.26
CA SER A 218 11.24 3.90 -4.25
C SER A 218 12.35 2.89 -4.55
N THR A 219 12.53 2.52 -5.82
CA THR A 219 13.63 1.67 -6.28
C THR A 219 15.00 2.30 -5.99
N GLN A 220 15.15 3.59 -6.26
CA GLN A 220 16.41 4.30 -5.98
C GLN A 220 16.73 4.31 -4.49
N VAL A 221 15.74 4.62 -3.65
CA VAL A 221 15.90 4.64 -2.18
C VAL A 221 16.24 3.23 -1.67
N TYR A 222 15.53 2.21 -2.16
CA TYR A 222 15.77 0.81 -1.81
C TYR A 222 17.19 0.36 -2.16
N LEU A 223 17.63 0.58 -3.41
CA LEU A 223 19.00 0.26 -3.84
C LEU A 223 20.05 1.02 -3.03
N SER A 224 19.83 2.31 -2.75
CA SER A 224 20.75 3.13 -1.96
C SER A 224 20.93 2.56 -0.55
N SER A 225 19.82 2.30 0.14
CA SER A 225 19.83 1.79 1.53
C SER A 225 20.52 0.44 1.69
N LYS A 226 20.42 -0.44 0.68
CA LYS A 226 21.05 -1.77 0.68
C LYS A 226 22.48 -1.77 0.13
N SER A 227 22.93 -0.70 -0.53
CA SER A 227 24.28 -0.56 -1.09
C SER A 227 25.34 0.00 -0.13
N HIS A 228 24.94 0.49 1.05
CA HIS A 228 25.80 1.25 1.97
C HIS A 228 26.84 0.45 2.76
N THR A 229 27.02 -0.86 2.53
CA THR A 229 28.04 -1.65 3.24
C THR A 229 29.28 -1.99 2.42
N ASP A 230 29.35 -1.62 1.14
CA ASP A 230 30.58 -1.72 0.34
C ASP A 230 31.15 -0.34 -0.01
N SER A 231 32.42 -0.13 0.40
CA SER A 231 33.35 0.96 0.08
C SER A 231 32.87 2.07 -0.88
N ASN A 232 32.79 3.28 -0.32
CA ASN A 232 32.75 4.58 -0.97
C ASN A 232 33.62 4.68 -2.24
N ASP A 233 33.01 5.09 -3.36
CA ASP A 233 33.38 6.29 -4.15
C ASP A 233 32.76 6.31 -5.57
N SER A 234 32.23 5.19 -6.09
CA SER A 234 31.61 5.19 -7.44
C SER A 234 30.08 5.33 -7.46
N ILE A 235 29.38 4.87 -6.42
CA ILE A 235 27.92 4.79 -6.37
C ILE A 235 27.26 6.17 -6.17
N ASN A 236 27.88 7.08 -5.41
CA ASN A 236 27.36 8.43 -5.17
C ASN A 236 27.27 9.28 -6.45
N SER A 237 28.04 8.94 -7.49
CA SER A 237 27.92 9.60 -8.81
C SER A 237 26.69 9.15 -9.61
N ILE A 238 26.10 8.00 -9.26
CA ILE A 238 24.97 7.36 -9.96
C ILE A 238 23.62 7.84 -9.41
N ILE A 239 23.58 8.32 -8.15
CA ILE A 239 22.35 8.59 -7.39
C ILE A 239 22.03 10.11 -7.28
N SER A 240 22.84 11.00 -7.87
CA SER A 240 22.55 12.44 -7.76
C SER A 240 21.19 12.78 -8.42
N PRO A 241 20.24 13.43 -7.71
CA PRO A 241 18.90 13.71 -8.23
C PRO A 241 18.83 14.72 -9.38
N PHE A 242 19.95 15.36 -9.74
CA PHE A 242 19.99 16.56 -10.58
C PHE A 242 20.84 16.45 -11.87
N SER A 243 21.36 15.27 -12.23
CA SER A 243 22.13 15.11 -13.48
C SER A 243 21.22 14.86 -14.70
N TRP A 244 20.36 15.83 -15.03
CA TRP A 244 19.53 15.81 -16.25
C TRP A 244 20.30 16.22 -17.53
N ARG A 245 21.53 16.75 -17.42
CA ARG A 245 22.19 17.44 -18.55
C ARG A 245 23.23 16.65 -19.35
N ARG A 246 23.59 15.41 -18.99
CA ARG A 246 24.70 14.74 -19.68
C ARG A 246 24.56 13.22 -19.71
N CYS A 247 23.60 12.71 -20.47
CA CYS A 247 23.63 11.32 -20.94
C CYS A 247 23.15 11.27 -22.39
N SER A 248 24.05 11.64 -23.30
CA SER A 248 24.02 11.17 -24.67
C SER A 248 24.40 9.69 -24.64
N TRP A 249 23.47 8.84 -25.06
CA TRP A 249 23.67 7.41 -25.24
C TRP A 249 24.77 7.16 -26.28
N ARG A 250 25.95 6.70 -25.86
CA ARG A 250 26.87 5.86 -26.68
C ARG A 250 28.01 5.28 -25.85
N SER A 251 28.07 3.95 -25.88
CA SER A 251 29.24 3.09 -26.13
C SER A 251 30.49 3.23 -25.24
N ASP A 252 30.73 2.24 -24.36
CA ASP A 252 32.04 1.58 -24.27
C ASP A 252 31.94 0.19 -23.59
N PRO A 253 32.32 -0.92 -24.25
CA PRO A 253 32.18 -2.26 -23.70
C PRO A 253 33.54 -2.79 -23.21
N ARG A 254 33.87 -2.65 -21.91
CA ARG A 254 35.00 -3.40 -21.29
C ARG A 254 35.17 -3.36 -19.77
N LEU A 255 34.12 -3.05 -19.00
CA LEU A 255 34.13 -3.16 -17.51
C LEU A 255 32.78 -3.74 -17.04
N ALA A 256 32.51 -4.97 -17.46
CA ALA A 256 31.15 -5.42 -17.78
C ALA A 256 30.78 -6.72 -17.05
N CYS A 257 30.36 -6.65 -15.78
CA CYS A 257 29.43 -7.66 -15.24
C CYS A 257 28.77 -7.26 -13.90
N ALA A 258 29.35 -6.35 -13.11
CA ALA A 258 28.70 -5.84 -11.88
C ALA A 258 28.37 -4.34 -11.95
N VAL A 259 29.25 -3.56 -12.60
CA VAL A 259 29.07 -2.12 -12.85
C VAL A 259 28.03 -1.87 -13.94
N GLU A 260 27.95 -2.75 -14.94
CA GLU A 260 26.99 -2.67 -16.06
C GLU A 260 25.54 -2.82 -15.60
N TYR A 261 25.22 -3.80 -14.75
CA TYR A 261 23.86 -3.98 -14.27
C TYR A 261 23.40 -2.80 -13.40
N THR A 262 24.28 -2.27 -12.55
CA THR A 262 23.98 -1.10 -11.72
C THR A 262 23.76 0.16 -12.57
N LEU A 263 24.54 0.35 -13.65
CA LEU A 263 24.36 1.43 -14.62
C LEU A 263 23.13 1.22 -15.53
N ALA A 264 22.78 -0.02 -15.84
CA ALA A 264 21.61 -0.36 -16.64
C ALA A 264 20.32 -0.23 -15.81
N LEU A 265 20.34 -0.61 -14.54
CA LEU A 265 19.28 -0.31 -13.56
C LEU A 265 19.16 1.18 -13.28
N SER A 266 20.28 1.92 -13.21
CA SER A 266 20.21 3.38 -13.12
C SER A 266 19.62 3.98 -14.41
N GLY A 267 19.91 3.42 -15.59
CA GLY A 267 19.27 3.78 -16.87
C GLY A 267 17.77 3.49 -16.92
N ARG A 268 17.33 2.37 -16.34
CA ARG A 268 15.94 1.90 -16.35
C ARG A 268 15.09 2.56 -15.26
N SER A 269 15.62 2.77 -14.05
CA SER A 269 15.00 3.62 -13.03
C SER A 269 14.91 5.08 -13.51
N ARG A 270 15.90 5.56 -14.29
CA ARG A 270 15.80 6.84 -15.01
C ARG A 270 14.67 6.86 -16.02
N TYR A 271 14.35 5.74 -16.68
CA TYR A 271 13.18 5.65 -17.56
C TYR A 271 11.86 5.68 -16.76
N LEU A 272 11.77 4.97 -15.63
CA LEU A 272 10.57 5.01 -14.77
C LEU A 272 10.28 6.43 -14.24
N ILE A 273 11.33 7.14 -13.82
CA ILE A 273 11.23 8.50 -13.29
C ILE A 273 11.02 9.49 -14.45
N GLY A 274 11.99 9.58 -15.36
CA GLY A 274 12.04 10.62 -16.39
C GLY A 274 11.29 10.32 -17.69
N GLY A 275 10.73 9.13 -17.85
CA GLY A 275 10.08 8.71 -19.10
C GLY A 275 8.89 9.58 -19.46
N SER A 276 8.17 10.13 -18.47
CA SER A 276 7.07 11.08 -18.68
C SER A 276 7.50 12.32 -19.47
N VAL A 277 8.72 12.83 -19.23
CA VAL A 277 9.27 14.00 -19.94
C VAL A 277 9.55 13.68 -21.42
N LEU A 278 9.76 12.42 -21.78
CA LEU A 278 9.93 12.01 -23.18
C LEU A 278 8.61 12.09 -23.96
N TYR A 279 7.48 11.85 -23.29
CA TYR A 279 6.14 11.90 -23.90
C TYR A 279 5.47 13.27 -23.74
N TYR A 280 5.85 14.00 -22.71
CA TYR A 280 5.37 15.35 -22.39
C TYR A 280 6.56 16.25 -22.02
N PRO A 281 7.29 16.80 -23.01
CA PRO A 281 8.45 17.66 -22.77
C PRO A 281 8.14 18.89 -21.92
N GLN A 282 6.89 19.36 -21.87
CA GLN A 282 6.43 20.47 -21.03
C GLN A 282 6.65 20.20 -19.52
N LEU A 283 6.65 18.92 -19.13
CA LEU A 283 7.01 18.50 -17.77
C LEU A 283 8.47 18.84 -17.44
N SER A 284 9.37 19.08 -18.40
CA SER A 284 10.79 19.33 -18.13
C SER A 284 11.07 20.62 -17.36
N SER A 285 10.06 21.48 -17.15
CA SER A 285 10.20 22.62 -16.26
C SER A 285 10.43 22.11 -14.82
N ILE A 286 11.64 22.36 -14.30
CA ILE A 286 12.13 21.75 -13.05
C ILE A 286 11.14 21.92 -11.89
N SER A 287 10.51 23.10 -11.78
CA SER A 287 9.53 23.38 -10.71
C SER A 287 8.21 22.61 -10.86
N SER A 288 7.71 22.44 -12.08
CA SER A 288 6.47 21.68 -12.31
C SER A 288 6.69 20.18 -12.15
N TYR A 289 7.85 19.68 -12.61
CA TYR A 289 8.22 18.28 -12.44
C TYR A 289 8.44 17.92 -10.97
N GLN A 290 9.14 18.79 -10.23
CA GLN A 290 9.39 18.55 -8.81
C GLN A 290 8.09 18.50 -8.02
N LEU A 291 7.19 19.48 -8.23
CA LEU A 291 5.87 19.47 -7.59
C LEU A 291 5.10 18.20 -7.96
N TYR A 292 5.11 17.82 -9.24
CA TYR A 292 4.46 16.61 -9.70
C TYR A 292 5.00 15.35 -9.01
N VAL A 293 6.33 15.21 -8.90
CA VAL A 293 6.98 14.09 -8.19
C VAL A 293 6.62 14.08 -6.69
N GLU A 294 6.63 15.24 -6.03
CA GLU A 294 6.25 15.39 -4.62
C GLU A 294 4.81 14.93 -4.38
N VAL A 295 3.86 15.43 -5.17
CA VAL A 295 2.43 15.07 -5.07
C VAL A 295 2.20 13.58 -5.26
N VAL A 296 2.79 12.95 -6.28
CA VAL A 296 2.57 11.52 -6.53
C VAL A 296 3.24 10.63 -5.49
N CYS A 297 4.38 11.05 -4.92
CA CYS A 297 5.05 10.29 -3.87
C CYS A 297 4.31 10.40 -2.54
N GLU A 298 3.79 11.58 -2.18
CA GLU A 298 2.98 11.78 -0.98
C GLU A 298 1.69 10.96 -1.03
N GLU A 299 0.99 10.98 -2.17
CA GLU A 299 -0.28 10.26 -2.33
C GLU A 299 -0.12 8.73 -2.36
N LEU A 300 1.08 8.23 -2.69
CA LEU A 300 1.41 6.80 -2.72
C LEU A 300 2.23 6.33 -1.50
N GLU A 301 2.39 7.17 -0.47
CA GLU A 301 3.16 6.81 0.74
C GLU A 301 2.66 5.54 1.42
N TRP A 302 1.35 5.26 1.32
CA TRP A 302 0.73 4.07 1.88
C TRP A 302 1.07 2.76 1.16
N LEU A 303 1.68 2.82 -0.04
CA LEU A 303 2.00 1.67 -0.87
C LEU A 303 3.49 1.31 -0.77
N PRO A 304 3.87 0.34 0.06
CA PRO A 304 5.26 -0.06 0.23
C PRO A 304 5.71 -0.98 -0.92
N PHE A 305 6.23 -0.42 -2.01
CA PHE A 305 6.70 -1.21 -3.17
C PHE A 305 7.66 -2.35 -2.84
N TYR A 306 8.42 -2.23 -1.74
CA TYR A 306 9.38 -3.22 -1.25
C TYR A 306 9.02 -3.68 0.18
N TYR A 307 7.76 -4.10 0.37
CA TYR A 307 7.25 -4.63 1.65
C TYR A 307 8.08 -5.86 2.09
N GLU A 308 8.54 -5.86 3.35
CA GLU A 308 9.41 -6.85 4.01
C GLU A 308 10.89 -6.89 3.59
N ASP A 309 11.68 -6.00 4.20
CA ASP A 309 13.15 -6.09 4.16
C ASP A 309 13.83 -5.53 5.42
N VAL A 310 13.14 -5.63 6.57
CA VAL A 310 13.82 -5.76 7.86
C VAL A 310 13.80 -7.25 8.15
N PRO A 311 14.92 -7.98 8.00
CA PRO A 311 14.99 -9.35 8.46
C PRO A 311 14.54 -9.37 9.92
N THR A 312 13.52 -10.18 10.23
CA THR A 312 13.31 -10.64 11.60
C THR A 312 14.66 -11.17 12.04
N ALA A 313 15.28 -10.51 13.00
CA ALA A 313 16.57 -10.92 13.51
C ALA A 313 16.45 -12.34 14.06
N ILE A 314 16.70 -13.35 13.22
CA ILE A 314 17.36 -14.55 13.68
C ILE A 314 18.73 -14.04 14.05
N VAL A 315 18.88 -13.71 15.33
CA VAL A 315 20.16 -13.42 15.94
C VAL A 315 20.93 -14.72 15.90
N ASP A 316 21.52 -15.02 14.75
CA ASP A 316 22.74 -15.80 14.75
C ASP A 316 23.88 -14.82 15.03
N THR A 317 24.49 -15.05 16.19
CA THR A 317 25.84 -14.62 16.51
C THR A 317 26.72 -14.64 15.25
N GLN A 318 27.30 -13.48 14.92
CA GLN A 318 28.10 -13.12 13.72
C GLN A 318 27.35 -12.42 12.56
N GLY A 319 27.04 -11.13 12.77
CA GLY A 319 27.45 -10.05 11.87
C GLY A 319 26.96 -10.03 10.41
N ARG A 320 25.92 -9.22 10.16
CA ARG A 320 25.52 -8.59 8.88
C ARG A 320 25.24 -9.54 7.71
N GLU A 321 23.96 -9.80 7.49
CA GLU A 321 23.46 -10.42 6.27
C GLU A 321 23.36 -9.37 5.15
N GLU A 322 24.38 -9.30 4.30
CA GLU A 322 24.34 -8.55 3.05
C GLU A 322 23.61 -9.36 1.98
N MET A 323 22.50 -8.86 1.45
CA MET A 323 21.84 -9.50 0.32
C MET A 323 22.77 -9.42 -0.91
N PRO A 324 23.11 -10.54 -1.57
CA PRO A 324 23.98 -10.52 -2.74
C PRO A 324 23.45 -9.55 -3.79
N LYS A 325 24.32 -8.69 -4.35
CA LYS A 325 23.93 -7.66 -5.34
C LYS A 325 23.06 -8.21 -6.46
N ARG A 326 23.30 -9.45 -6.90
CA ARG A 326 22.49 -10.14 -7.93
C ARG A 326 21.03 -10.36 -7.50
N GLU A 327 20.80 -10.76 -6.25
CA GLU A 327 19.47 -10.99 -5.69
C GLU A 327 18.71 -9.68 -5.49
N LEU A 328 19.41 -8.62 -5.06
CA LEU A 328 18.88 -7.25 -5.00
C LEU A 328 18.39 -6.76 -6.36
N ILE A 329 19.18 -7.00 -7.40
CA ILE A 329 18.83 -6.64 -8.77
C ILE A 329 17.63 -7.44 -9.26
N SER A 330 17.65 -8.77 -9.08
CA SER A 330 16.55 -9.66 -9.45
C SER A 330 15.23 -9.22 -8.78
N ARG A 331 15.26 -8.89 -7.49
CA ARG A 331 14.09 -8.42 -6.74
C ARG A 331 13.54 -7.10 -7.30
N VAL A 332 14.41 -6.13 -7.57
CA VAL A 332 14.00 -4.85 -8.18
C VAL A 332 13.36 -5.07 -9.53
N LEU A 333 13.95 -5.92 -10.38
CA LEU A 333 13.38 -6.24 -11.70
C LEU A 333 12.03 -6.92 -11.56
N ASN A 334 11.88 -7.89 -10.65
CA ASN A 334 10.62 -8.58 -10.42
C ASN A 334 9.51 -7.63 -9.98
N VAL A 335 9.79 -6.70 -9.06
CA VAL A 335 8.80 -5.69 -8.62
C VAL A 335 8.41 -4.76 -9.76
N CYS A 336 9.40 -4.26 -10.52
CA CYS A 336 9.14 -3.38 -11.66
C CYS A 336 8.34 -4.08 -12.77
N THR A 337 8.69 -5.32 -13.09
CA THR A 337 7.98 -6.15 -14.08
C THR A 337 6.58 -6.45 -13.59
N TYR A 338 6.40 -6.85 -12.33
CA TYR A 338 5.09 -7.12 -11.74
C TYR A 338 4.14 -5.93 -11.92
N TRP A 339 4.58 -4.72 -11.57
CA TRP A 339 3.73 -3.53 -11.70
C TRP A 339 3.49 -3.13 -13.15
N MET A 340 4.50 -3.19 -14.03
CA MET A 340 4.33 -2.94 -15.46
C MET A 340 3.30 -3.89 -16.08
N THR A 341 3.48 -5.19 -15.90
CA THR A 341 2.57 -6.22 -16.43
C THR A 341 1.17 -6.10 -15.82
N SER A 342 1.06 -5.77 -14.54
CA SER A 342 -0.23 -5.59 -13.87
C SER A 342 -0.99 -4.38 -14.43
N PHE A 343 -0.33 -3.24 -14.64
CA PHE A 343 -0.93 -2.09 -15.30
C PHE A 343 -1.36 -2.41 -16.73
N ILE A 344 -0.50 -3.08 -17.51
CA ILE A 344 -0.84 -3.49 -18.89
C ILE A 344 -2.08 -4.39 -18.92
N LYS A 345 -2.20 -5.32 -17.97
CA LYS A 345 -3.27 -6.33 -17.95
C LYS A 345 -4.60 -5.85 -17.36
N TYR A 346 -4.56 -5.02 -16.31
CA TYR A 346 -5.76 -4.71 -15.51
C TYR A 346 -6.21 -3.24 -15.59
N SER A 347 -5.44 -2.35 -16.22
CA SER A 347 -5.84 -0.95 -16.36
C SER A 347 -6.82 -0.76 -17.53
N SER A 348 -8.09 -0.51 -17.20
CA SER A 348 -9.12 -0.14 -18.20
C SER A 348 -8.77 1.13 -19.00
N TRP A 349 -7.91 1.99 -18.48
CA TRP A 349 -7.52 3.22 -19.20
C TRP A 349 -6.69 2.95 -20.45
N LEU A 350 -6.01 1.81 -20.54
CA LEU A 350 -5.18 1.47 -21.70
C LEU A 350 -6.00 0.93 -22.88
N GLU A 351 -7.25 0.54 -22.64
CA GLU A 351 -8.19 0.13 -23.68
C GLU A 351 -8.66 1.31 -24.55
N ASN A 352 -8.52 2.55 -24.05
CA ASN A 352 -8.89 3.74 -24.79
C ASN A 352 -7.81 4.10 -25.83
N PRO A 353 -8.15 4.19 -27.13
CA PRO A 353 -7.20 4.52 -28.19
C PRO A 353 -6.59 5.91 -28.07
N LEU A 354 -7.08 6.78 -27.17
CA LEU A 354 -6.51 8.11 -26.92
C LEU A 354 -5.34 8.08 -25.93
N ASN A 355 -5.21 7.05 -25.08
CA ASN A 355 -4.14 6.93 -24.08
C ASN A 355 -2.89 6.23 -24.66
N VAL A 356 -2.53 6.56 -25.90
CA VAL A 356 -1.45 5.91 -26.65
C VAL A 356 -0.10 6.12 -25.98
N LYS A 357 0.12 7.27 -25.32
CA LYS A 357 1.42 7.61 -24.72
C LYS A 357 1.71 6.78 -23.47
N ALA A 358 0.76 6.68 -22.53
CA ALA A 358 0.92 5.77 -21.39
C ALA A 358 1.06 4.31 -21.86
N ALA A 359 0.26 3.86 -22.82
CA ALA A 359 0.37 2.51 -23.37
C ALA A 359 1.76 2.23 -23.97
N ARG A 360 2.29 3.15 -24.80
CA ARG A 360 3.65 3.06 -25.35
C ARG A 360 4.72 3.11 -24.27
N PHE A 361 4.55 3.94 -23.25
CA PHE A 361 5.47 4.01 -22.12
C PHE A 361 5.59 2.67 -21.40
N LEU A 362 4.45 2.05 -21.08
CA LEU A 362 4.39 0.75 -20.40
C LEU A 362 4.94 -0.37 -21.28
N SER A 363 4.55 -0.44 -22.56
CA SER A 363 5.03 -1.45 -23.50
C SER A 363 6.56 -1.38 -23.65
N LYS A 364 7.11 -0.18 -23.87
CA LYS A 364 8.56 0.03 -23.96
C LYS A 364 9.27 -0.28 -22.64
N GLY A 365 8.69 0.11 -21.51
CA GLY A 365 9.23 -0.20 -20.18
C GLY A 365 9.28 -1.70 -19.92
N HIS A 366 8.20 -2.42 -20.25
CA HIS A 366 8.09 -3.86 -20.14
C HIS A 366 9.14 -4.58 -21.02
N ALA A 367 9.31 -4.17 -22.28
CA ALA A 367 10.34 -4.72 -23.15
C ALA A 367 11.75 -4.52 -22.56
N MET A 368 12.07 -3.31 -22.09
CA MET A 368 13.36 -3.01 -21.46
C MET A 368 13.65 -3.83 -20.18
N LEU A 369 12.61 -4.18 -19.42
CA LEU A 369 12.71 -5.03 -18.24
C LEU A 369 12.85 -6.52 -18.61
N SER A 370 12.10 -6.98 -19.61
CA SER A 370 12.18 -8.34 -20.15
C SER A 370 13.58 -8.65 -20.67
N ASP A 371 14.16 -7.76 -21.48
CA ASP A 371 15.52 -7.90 -21.98
C ASP A 371 16.52 -8.05 -20.82
N CYS A 372 16.37 -7.24 -19.77
CA CYS A 372 17.23 -7.31 -18.59
C CYS A 372 17.11 -8.64 -17.82
N MET A 373 15.89 -9.19 -17.72
CA MET A 373 15.68 -10.46 -17.04
C MET A 373 16.38 -11.59 -17.80
N THR A 374 16.27 -11.59 -19.13
CA THR A 374 16.96 -12.57 -19.98
C THR A 374 18.50 -12.48 -19.88
N GLU A 375 19.05 -11.26 -19.85
CA GLU A 375 20.49 -11.04 -19.63
C GLU A 375 20.96 -11.62 -18.28
N LEU A 376 20.16 -11.42 -17.22
CA LEU A 376 20.45 -11.90 -15.87
C LEU A 376 20.38 -13.43 -15.78
N ASP A 377 19.42 -14.05 -16.46
CA ASP A 377 19.26 -15.51 -16.51
C ASP A 377 20.40 -16.18 -17.30
N ILE A 378 20.83 -15.59 -18.43
CA ILE A 378 22.00 -16.06 -19.18
C ILE A 378 23.26 -15.97 -18.30
N ALA A 379 23.43 -14.87 -17.56
CA ALA A 379 24.53 -14.71 -16.61
C ALA A 379 24.46 -15.65 -15.39
N LYS A 380 23.31 -16.26 -15.12
CA LYS A 380 23.15 -17.30 -14.08
C LYS A 380 23.59 -18.68 -14.61
N ASN A 381 23.22 -18.99 -15.85
CA ASN A 381 23.52 -20.28 -16.47
C ASN A 381 25.00 -20.46 -16.87
N ASN A 382 25.73 -19.36 -17.07
CA ASN A 382 27.15 -19.37 -17.44
C ASN A 382 28.14 -19.45 -16.26
N MET A 383 27.67 -19.53 -15.01
CA MET A 383 28.51 -19.70 -13.82
C MET A 383 28.75 -21.19 -13.53
N PRO A 384 29.96 -21.64 -13.16
CA PRO A 384 30.19 -23.03 -12.76
C PRO A 384 29.33 -23.37 -11.54
N LYS A 385 28.54 -24.45 -11.63
CA LYS A 385 27.73 -24.95 -10.52
C LYS A 385 28.64 -25.46 -9.41
N ASP A 386 28.73 -24.73 -8.30
CA ASP A 386 29.01 -25.35 -7.01
C ASP A 386 27.76 -25.31 -6.13
N ARG A 387 27.21 -26.53 -5.99
CA ARG A 387 26.28 -27.12 -5.02
C ARG A 387 25.06 -26.31 -4.52
N SER A 388 23.95 -26.69 -5.16
CA SER A 388 22.62 -27.03 -4.62
C SER A 388 21.83 -26.01 -3.79
N PHE A 389 20.79 -25.44 -4.40
CA PHE A 389 19.45 -25.30 -3.80
C PHE A 389 18.37 -25.49 -4.89
N GLN A 390 17.30 -26.22 -4.57
CA GLN A 390 16.20 -26.58 -5.47
C GLN A 390 15.32 -25.36 -5.79
N GLU A 391 15.20 -25.01 -7.07
CA GLU A 391 14.16 -24.13 -7.58
C GLU A 391 12.90 -24.92 -7.91
N THR A 392 11.75 -24.47 -7.40
CA THR A 392 10.43 -24.89 -7.87
C THR A 392 10.00 -23.90 -8.95
N GLY A 393 10.08 -24.33 -10.21
CA GLY A 393 9.64 -23.55 -11.37
C GLY A 393 8.17 -23.77 -11.69
N VAL A 394 7.46 -22.69 -12.03
CA VAL A 394 6.31 -22.75 -12.94
C VAL A 394 6.47 -21.62 -13.95
N LEU A 395 6.79 -22.02 -15.18
CA LEU A 395 6.84 -21.18 -16.37
C LEU A 395 5.39 -20.93 -16.82
N VAL A 396 4.97 -19.68 -16.98
CA VAL A 396 3.70 -19.37 -17.67
C VAL A 396 4.03 -18.82 -19.06
N ASP A 397 3.39 -19.45 -20.03
CA ASP A 397 3.66 -19.38 -21.46
C ASP A 397 3.42 -17.99 -22.05
N ALA A 398 4.38 -17.54 -22.87
CA ALA A 398 4.36 -16.26 -23.55
C ALA A 398 3.79 -16.46 -24.96
N THR A 399 2.47 -16.46 -25.11
CA THR A 399 1.86 -16.39 -26.45
C THR A 399 0.46 -15.77 -26.44
N GLU A 400 0.34 -14.47 -26.11
CA GLU A 400 -0.83 -13.70 -26.54
C GLU A 400 -0.65 -12.16 -26.44
N LEU A 401 0.32 -11.56 -27.14
CA LEU A 401 0.35 -10.09 -27.32
C LEU A 401 0.78 -9.62 -28.72
N ALA A 402 0.78 -10.51 -29.72
CA ALA A 402 1.05 -10.13 -31.11
C ALA A 402 -0.25 -9.86 -31.89
N SER A 403 -1.02 -8.84 -31.50
CA SER A 403 -2.13 -8.36 -32.36
C SER A 403 -2.51 -6.88 -32.24
N ILE A 404 -1.77 -6.06 -31.49
CA ILE A 404 -2.00 -4.60 -31.47
C ILE A 404 -0.85 -3.89 -32.19
N ASP A 405 -0.68 -4.20 -33.48
CA ASP A 405 0.01 -3.30 -34.40
C ASP A 405 -0.52 -3.53 -35.82
N LYS A 406 -1.66 -2.88 -36.10
CA LYS A 406 -2.18 -2.53 -37.43
C LYS A 406 -3.51 -1.81 -37.28
N THR A 407 -3.49 -0.53 -36.94
CA THR A 407 -4.25 0.50 -37.68
C THR A 407 -3.68 1.88 -37.39
#